data_AF-A0A7K2LSC7-F1
#
_entry.id   AF-A0A7K2LSC7-F1
#
_cell.length_a   1.000
_cell.length_b   1.000
_cell.length_c   1.000
_cell.angle_alpha   90.00
_cell.angle_beta   90.00
_cell.angle_gamma   90.00
#
_symmetry.space_group_name_H-M   'P 1'
#
loop_
_entity.id
_entity.type
_entity.pdbx_description
1 polymer ?
#
loop_
_entity_poly.entity_id
_entity_poly.type
_entity_poly.pdbx_seq_one_letter_code
_entity_poly.pdbx_strand_id
1 'polypeptide(L)'
;FLAAPALPDLLACADRGPVVYAYCGVHRSDALVLRPDGVLVVPLPQVTPEAVEEQVARLDGALTAATDPAGEQGAQRVLGEVLAWAWDRIAEPVLERLGLLDAPTGEEWPRLWWSPGG
;
A
#
# COMPACT_ATOMS: atom_id res chain seq x y z
N PHE A 1 4.65 22.27 -20.97
CA PHE A 1 3.85 21.15 -20.44
C PHE A 1 4.38 19.89 -21.11
N LEU A 2 5.17 19.08 -20.39
CA LEU A 2 5.83 17.81 -20.77
C LEU A 2 7.08 17.53 -19.90
N ALA A 3 7.54 18.51 -19.09
CA ALA A 3 8.55 18.25 -18.08
C ALA A 3 7.91 17.52 -16.89
N ALA A 4 8.63 16.54 -16.35
CA ALA A 4 8.27 15.96 -15.06
C ALA A 4 8.19 17.09 -14.02
N PRO A 5 7.18 17.08 -13.13
CA PRO A 5 7.07 18.07 -12.06
C PRO A 5 8.37 18.07 -11.23
N ALA A 6 8.77 19.24 -10.76
CA ALA A 6 9.95 19.33 -9.91
C ALA A 6 9.63 18.69 -8.55
N LEU A 7 10.65 18.12 -7.89
CA LEU A 7 10.47 17.51 -6.56
C LEU A 7 9.77 18.46 -5.56
N PRO A 8 10.11 19.76 -5.46
CA PRO A 8 9.39 20.68 -4.57
C PRO A 8 7.88 20.77 -4.84
N ASP A 9 7.47 20.71 -6.12
CA ASP A 9 6.04 20.74 -6.49
C ASP A 9 5.32 19.48 -6.01
N LEU A 10 5.98 18.33 -6.05
CA LEU A 10 5.44 17.07 -5.54
C LEU A 10 5.34 17.04 -4.01
N LEU A 11 6.35 17.57 -3.31
CA LEU A 11 6.33 17.64 -1.84
C LEU A 11 5.27 18.63 -1.33
N ALA A 12 4.98 19.69 -2.08
CA ALA A 12 3.91 20.62 -1.77
C ALA A 12 2.52 19.95 -1.77
N CYS A 13 2.33 18.85 -2.51
CA CYS A 13 1.08 18.07 -2.48
C CYS A 13 0.90 17.26 -1.19
N ALA A 14 1.94 17.10 -0.38
CA ALA A 14 1.89 16.40 0.91
C ALA A 14 1.61 17.35 2.10
N ASP A 15 1.19 18.59 1.83
CA ASP A 15 0.88 19.62 2.84
C ASP A 15 -0.25 19.20 3.79
N ARG A 16 -1.18 18.37 3.32
CA ARG A 16 -2.32 17.82 4.08
C ARG A 16 -2.10 16.38 4.54
N GLY A 17 -0.84 15.95 4.62
CA GLY A 17 -0.45 14.63 5.12
C GLY A 17 0.41 13.85 4.12
N PRO A 18 1.21 12.90 4.61
CA PRO A 18 2.10 12.09 3.78
C PRO A 18 1.35 11.36 2.65
N VAL A 19 1.98 11.32 1.48
CA VAL A 19 1.51 10.54 0.33
C VAL A 19 2.42 9.34 0.13
N VAL A 20 1.87 8.14 0.21
CA VAL A 20 2.58 6.88 0.03
C VAL A 20 2.38 6.39 -1.40
N TYR A 21 3.47 6.33 -2.16
CA TYR A 21 3.53 5.71 -3.46
C TYR A 21 4.24 4.35 -3.36
N ALA A 22 3.49 3.27 -3.42
CA ALA A 22 4.02 1.91 -3.42
C ALA A 22 4.21 1.42 -4.86
N TYR A 23 5.35 0.81 -5.14
CA TYR A 23 5.62 0.18 -6.43
C TYR A 23 6.28 -1.19 -6.26
N CYS A 24 6.01 -2.08 -7.23
CA CYS A 24 6.59 -3.40 -7.32
C CYS A 24 7.47 -3.50 -8.57
N GLY A 25 8.71 -3.97 -8.43
CA GLY A 25 9.66 -4.06 -9.54
C GLY A 25 10.54 -5.30 -9.47
N VAL A 26 11.06 -5.71 -10.63
CA VAL A 26 11.89 -6.93 -10.77
C VAL A 26 13.19 -6.89 -9.98
N HIS A 27 13.73 -5.71 -9.70
CA HIS A 27 14.99 -5.55 -8.97
C HIS A 27 14.79 -5.15 -7.51
N ARG A 28 13.75 -4.36 -7.24
CA ARG A 28 13.36 -3.92 -5.91
C ARG A 28 11.93 -3.40 -5.93
N SER A 29 11.34 -3.42 -4.75
CA SER A 29 10.03 -2.83 -4.46
C SER A 29 10.17 -1.98 -3.23
N ASP A 30 9.57 -0.79 -3.25
CA ASP A 30 9.59 0.15 -2.14
C ASP A 30 8.26 0.89 -2.06
N ALA A 31 8.02 1.50 -0.90
CA ALA A 31 7.06 2.59 -0.75
C ALA A 31 7.82 3.91 -0.57
N LEU A 32 7.56 4.85 -1.46
CA LEU A 32 8.05 6.22 -1.40
C LEU A 32 7.02 7.07 -0.66
N VAL A 33 7.40 7.59 0.51
CA VAL A 33 6.55 8.45 1.30
C VAL A 33 6.97 9.90 1.09
N LEU A 34 6.13 10.65 0.37
CA LEU A 34 6.30 12.07 0.13
C LEU A 34 5.84 12.86 1.36
N ARG A 35 6.69 13.75 1.85
CA ARG A 35 6.42 14.63 2.99
C ARG A 35 6.91 16.05 2.68
N PRO A 36 6.42 17.09 3.37
CA PRO A 36 6.90 18.45 3.15
C PRO A 36 8.42 18.63 3.33
N ASP A 37 9.05 17.81 4.16
CA ASP A 37 10.47 17.85 4.47
C ASP A 37 11.34 16.89 3.65
N GLY A 38 10.74 16.08 2.77
CA GLY A 38 11.49 15.20 1.87
C GLY A 38 10.77 13.90 1.51
N VAL A 39 11.55 12.94 0.98
CA VAL A 39 11.06 11.61 0.60
C VAL A 39 11.67 10.57 1.53
N LEU A 40 10.81 9.81 2.20
CA LEU A 40 11.20 8.65 2.99
C LEU A 40 11.01 7.38 2.14
N VAL A 41 12.05 6.56 2.02
CA VAL A 41 11.99 5.28 1.31
C VAL A 41 11.79 4.15 2.32
N VAL A 42 10.75 3.34 2.11
CA VAL A 42 10.44 2.15 2.89
C VAL A 42 10.65 0.91 2.00
N PRO A 43 11.71 0.11 2.23
CA PRO A 43 11.95 -1.09 1.43
C PRO A 43 10.88 -2.16 1.67
N LEU A 44 10.39 -2.76 0.58
CA LEU A 44 9.40 -3.84 0.60
C LEU A 44 9.97 -5.11 -0.04
N PRO A 45 11.02 -5.73 0.55
CA PRO A 45 11.80 -6.79 -0.10
C PRO A 45 11.02 -8.07 -0.38
N GLN A 46 9.87 -8.25 0.27
CA GLN A 46 9.00 -9.43 0.11
C GLN A 46 7.83 -9.18 -0.84
N VAL A 47 7.69 -7.96 -1.36
CA VAL A 47 6.70 -7.59 -2.37
C VAL A 47 7.37 -7.73 -3.73
N THR A 48 7.47 -8.96 -4.24
CA THR A 48 8.02 -9.22 -5.59
C THR A 48 6.89 -9.30 -6.62
N PRO A 49 7.19 -9.16 -7.92
CA PRO A 49 6.17 -9.34 -8.96
C PRO A 49 5.44 -10.69 -8.85
N GLU A 50 6.19 -11.76 -8.59
CA GLU A 50 5.63 -13.11 -8.46
C GLU A 50 4.71 -13.24 -7.23
N ALA A 51 5.11 -12.66 -6.10
CA ALA A 51 4.29 -12.68 -4.89
C ALA A 51 2.99 -11.86 -5.04
N VAL A 52 3.06 -10.72 -5.75
CA VAL A 52 1.89 -9.90 -6.08
C VAL A 52 0.98 -10.65 -7.06
N GLU A 53 1.54 -11.26 -8.11
CA GLU A 53 0.78 -12.06 -9.08
C GLU A 53 0.04 -13.22 -8.40
N GLU A 54 0.67 -13.90 -7.44
CA GLU A 54 0.03 -14.94 -6.64
C GLU A 54 -1.17 -14.39 -5.85
N GLN A 55 -1.03 -13.24 -5.19
CA GLN A 55 -2.13 -12.65 -4.44
C GLN A 55 -3.26 -12.15 -5.34
N VAL A 56 -2.95 -11.59 -6.52
CA VAL A 56 -3.94 -11.18 -7.50
C VAL A 56 -4.73 -12.39 -8.00
N ALA A 57 -4.06 -13.49 -8.36
CA ALA A 57 -4.73 -14.71 -8.80
C ALA A 57 -5.66 -15.30 -7.71
N ARG A 58 -5.22 -15.26 -6.44
CA ARG A 58 -6.04 -15.68 -5.29
C ARG A 58 -7.26 -14.78 -5.11
N LEU A 59 -7.09 -13.47 -5.23
CA LEU A 59 -8.17 -12.50 -5.12
C LEU A 59 -9.20 -12.70 -6.24
N ASP A 60 -8.76 -12.83 -7.49
CA ASP A 60 -9.65 -13.06 -8.65
C ASP A 60 -10.44 -14.36 -8.50
N GLY A 61 -9.77 -15.44 -8.05
CA GLY A 61 -10.42 -16.70 -7.74
C GLY A 61 -11.47 -16.57 -6.64
N ALA A 62 -11.18 -15.83 -5.57
CA ALA A 62 -12.12 -15.55 -4.49
C ALA A 62 -13.33 -14.74 -4.98
N LEU A 63 -13.10 -13.66 -5.73
CA LEU A 63 -14.17 -12.83 -6.29
C LEU A 63 -15.08 -13.62 -7.23
N THR A 64 -14.49 -14.51 -8.04
CA THR A 64 -15.26 -15.42 -8.91
C THR A 64 -16.11 -16.39 -8.09
N ALA A 65 -15.53 -17.02 -7.06
CA ALA A 65 -16.23 -17.97 -6.19
C ALA A 65 -17.36 -17.31 -5.38
N ALA A 66 -17.22 -16.03 -5.01
CA ALA A 66 -18.24 -15.27 -4.29
C ALA A 66 -19.52 -15.03 -5.10
N THR A 67 -19.51 -15.27 -6.42
CA THR A 67 -20.71 -15.16 -7.26
C THR A 67 -21.70 -16.31 -7.04
N ASP A 68 -21.25 -17.43 -6.45
CA ASP A 68 -22.08 -18.55 -6.02
C ASP A 68 -22.23 -18.53 -4.49
N PRO A 69 -23.45 -18.52 -3.93
CA PRO A 69 -23.67 -18.63 -2.48
C PRO A 69 -22.95 -19.81 -1.83
N ALA A 70 -22.76 -20.94 -2.54
CA ALA A 70 -22.02 -22.08 -2.00
C ALA A 70 -20.51 -21.81 -1.84
N GLY A 71 -19.96 -20.88 -2.61
CA GLY A 71 -18.55 -20.48 -2.60
C GLY A 71 -18.23 -19.30 -1.67
N GLU A 72 -19.24 -18.56 -1.21
CA GLU A 72 -19.08 -17.27 -0.50
C GLU A 72 -18.19 -17.37 0.74
N GLN A 73 -18.41 -18.35 1.61
CA GLN A 73 -17.58 -18.53 2.81
C GLN A 73 -16.12 -18.83 2.48
N GLY A 74 -15.87 -19.57 1.39
CA GLY A 74 -14.54 -19.83 0.89
C GLY A 74 -13.85 -18.56 0.40
N ALA A 75 -14.57 -17.79 -0.40
CA ALA A 75 -14.12 -16.52 -0.94
C ALA A 75 -13.77 -15.50 0.15
N GLN A 76 -14.61 -15.36 1.18
CA GLN A 76 -14.36 -14.44 2.29
C GLN A 76 -13.06 -14.78 3.05
N ARG A 77 -12.76 -16.08 3.23
CA ARG A 77 -11.52 -16.52 3.87
C ARG A 77 -10.30 -16.14 3.04
N VAL A 78 -10.33 -16.44 1.74
CA VAL A 78 -9.21 -16.14 0.83
C VAL A 78 -9.01 -14.62 0.73
N LEU A 79 -10.09 -13.83 0.67
CA LEU A 79 -10.01 -12.38 0.71
C LEU A 79 -9.31 -11.89 1.99
N GLY A 80 -9.67 -12.44 3.15
CA GLY A 80 -9.01 -12.12 4.42
C GLY A 80 -7.52 -12.44 4.40
N GLU A 81 -7.12 -13.57 3.83
CA GLU A 81 -5.71 -13.97 3.71
C GLU A 81 -4.92 -13.03 2.77
N VAL A 82 -5.53 -12.60 1.65
CA VAL A 82 -4.90 -11.62 0.73
C VAL A 82 -4.75 -10.25 1.39
N LEU A 83 -5.78 -9.80 2.12
CA LEU A 83 -5.71 -8.53 2.85
C LEU A 83 -4.70 -8.57 4.00
N ALA A 84 -4.58 -9.70 4.71
CA ALA A 84 -3.55 -9.91 5.72
C ALA A 84 -2.15 -9.85 5.10
N TRP A 85 -1.94 -10.47 3.94
CA TRP A 85 -0.67 -10.35 3.23
C TRP A 85 -0.36 -8.89 2.84
N ALA A 86 -1.34 -8.15 2.31
CA ALA A 86 -1.15 -6.75 1.95
C ALA A 86 -0.85 -5.88 3.19
N TRP A 87 -1.45 -6.21 4.33
CA TRP A 87 -1.13 -5.58 5.60
C TRP A 87 0.33 -5.84 6.00
N ASP A 88 0.69 -7.11 6.22
CA ASP A 88 2.00 -7.52 6.73
C ASP A 88 3.17 -7.09 5.83
N ARG A 89 2.93 -7.03 4.51
CA ARG A 89 3.99 -6.79 3.52
C ARG A 89 4.06 -5.37 2.99
N ILE A 90 2.99 -4.59 3.10
CA ILE A 90 2.90 -3.24 2.51
C ILE A 90 2.48 -2.21 3.56
N ALA A 91 1.31 -2.38 4.16
CA ALA A 91 0.74 -1.33 5.01
C ALA A 91 1.49 -1.19 6.34
N GLU A 92 1.71 -2.29 7.05
CA GLU A 92 2.39 -2.29 8.35
C GLU A 92 3.80 -1.71 8.27
N PRO A 93 4.70 -2.14 7.35
CA PRO A 93 6.04 -1.55 7.23
C PRO A 93 6.03 -0.04 6.98
N VAL A 94 5.05 0.47 6.23
CA VAL A 94 4.92 1.90 5.97
C VAL A 94 4.43 2.64 7.21
N LEU A 95 3.40 2.13 7.88
CA LEU A 95 2.84 2.73 9.09
C LEU A 95 3.86 2.70 10.23
N GLU A 96 4.62 1.61 10.38
CA GLU A 96 5.70 1.50 11.35
C GLU A 96 6.76 2.57 11.11
N ARG A 97 7.20 2.73 9.87
CA ARG A 97 8.18 3.77 9.49
C ARG A 97 7.68 5.19 9.67
N LEU A 98 6.37 5.40 9.64
CA LEU A 98 5.74 6.69 9.92
C LEU A 98 5.43 6.89 11.42
N GLY A 99 5.60 5.87 12.27
CA GLY A 99 5.21 5.91 13.68
C GLY A 99 3.69 5.96 13.88
N LEU A 100 2.94 5.36 12.97
CA LEU A 100 1.46 5.40 12.92
C LEU A 100 0.81 4.04 13.23
N LEU A 101 1.52 3.12 13.87
CA LEU A 101 0.94 1.86 14.35
C LEU A 101 0.24 2.01 15.70
N ASP A 102 0.78 2.89 16.56
CA ASP A 102 0.21 3.14 17.87
C ASP A 102 -0.95 4.14 17.78
N ALA A 103 -1.86 4.05 18.76
CA ALA A 103 -2.92 5.03 18.90
C ALA A 103 -2.33 6.44 19.01
N PRO A 104 -2.93 7.45 18.34
CA PRO A 104 -2.45 8.82 18.43
C PRO A 104 -2.48 9.29 19.88
N THR A 105 -1.52 10.12 20.26
CA THR A 105 -1.48 10.76 21.58
C THR A 105 -2.58 11.81 21.78
N GLY A 106 -3.30 12.17 20.72
CA GLY A 106 -4.48 13.04 20.73
C GLY A 106 -5.76 12.35 20.22
N GLU A 107 -6.82 13.11 20.00
CA GLU A 107 -8.14 12.57 19.60
C GLU A 107 -8.26 12.21 18.11
N GLU A 108 -7.36 12.72 17.25
CA GLU A 108 -7.43 12.53 15.79
C GLU A 108 -6.25 11.73 15.24
N TRP A 109 -6.56 10.77 14.37
CA TRP A 109 -5.55 10.09 13.57
C TRP A 109 -5.00 11.03 12.49
N PRO A 110 -3.68 11.03 12.26
CA PRO A 110 -3.11 11.82 11.18
C PRO A 110 -3.57 11.29 9.82
N ARG A 111 -3.79 12.22 8.89
CA ARG A 111 -4.18 11.91 7.53
C ARG A 111 -3.02 11.30 6.74
N LEU A 112 -3.31 10.23 6.01
CA LEU A 112 -2.38 9.52 5.11
C LEU A 112 -3.08 9.32 3.75
N TRP A 113 -2.34 9.45 2.66
CA TRP A 113 -2.84 9.18 1.32
C TRP A 113 -2.09 8.00 0.70
N TRP A 114 -2.82 7.02 0.16
CA TRP A 114 -2.25 5.94 -0.64
C TRP A 114 -2.42 6.28 -2.13
N SER A 115 -1.31 6.31 -2.86
CA SER A 115 -1.28 6.32 -4.31
C SER A 115 -0.67 5.00 -4.78
N PRO A 116 -1.48 3.93 -4.93
CA PRO A 116 -0.96 2.69 -5.51
C PRO A 116 -0.45 2.99 -6.92
N GLY A 117 0.80 2.62 -7.20
CA GLY A 117 1.35 2.66 -8.55
C GLY A 117 0.96 1.41 -9.32
N GLY A 118 0.40 1.58 -10.52
CA GLY A 118 -0.07 0.49 -11.37
C GLY A 118 -1.57 0.48 -11.49
#